data_AF-A0A4P2V509-F1
#
_entry.id   AF-A0A4P2V509-F1
#
_cell.length_a   1.000
_cell.length_b   1.000
_cell.length_c   1.000
_cell.angle_alpha   90.00
_cell.angle_beta   90.00
_cell.angle_gamma   90.00
#
_symmetry.space_group_name_H-M   'P 1'
#
loop_
_entity.id
_entity.type
_entity.pdbx_description
1 polymer ?
#
loop_
_entity_poly.entity_id
_entity_poly.type
_entity_poly.pdbx_seq_one_letter_code
_entity_poly.pdbx_strand_id
1 'polypeptide(L)'
;VHSEMYSVLIDTYIRDPHQREYLFNAIETMPAVKRKADWALSWISSKSANFGERIIAFAAVEGIFFSGSFASIFWLKKRGLMPGLTFSNELISRDEGLHCDFAVLMFQHLVQRPRRERIIEIIRDAVAIEQEFLTDALPVNLIGMNCDLMSQYIEFVADRLLVELGVGKIYNTKNPFN
;
A
#
# COMPACT_ATOMS: atom_id res chain seq x y z
N VAL A 1 -9.36 14.50 -4.60
CA VAL A 1 -8.13 14.91 -5.30
C VAL A 1 -7.33 13.71 -5.79
N HIS A 2 -6.86 12.79 -4.94
CA HIS A 2 -6.07 11.64 -5.42
C HIS A 2 -6.83 10.76 -6.42
N SER A 3 -8.08 10.39 -6.12
CA SER A 3 -8.93 9.62 -7.04
C SER A 3 -9.12 10.33 -8.39
N GLU A 4 -9.36 11.65 -8.40
CA GLU A 4 -9.44 12.44 -9.62
C GLU A 4 -8.13 12.44 -10.40
N MET A 5 -6.99 12.59 -9.72
CA MET A 5 -5.67 12.55 -10.34
C MET A 5 -5.41 11.19 -11.02
N TYR A 6 -5.76 10.08 -10.37
CA TYR A 6 -5.65 8.75 -10.98
C TYR A 6 -6.58 8.58 -12.18
N SER A 7 -7.82 9.06 -12.10
CA SER A 7 -8.75 9.05 -13.24
C SER A 7 -8.20 9.85 -14.42
N VAL A 8 -7.65 11.05 -14.18
CA VAL A 8 -7.03 11.89 -15.22
C VAL A 8 -5.83 11.18 -15.85
N LEU A 9 -4.99 10.49 -15.08
CA LEU A 9 -3.87 9.71 -15.61
C LEU A 9 -4.36 8.57 -16.51
N ILE A 10 -5.36 7.80 -16.06
CA ILE A 10 -5.94 6.70 -16.83
C ILE A 10 -6.56 7.22 -18.14
N ASP A 11 -7.36 8.29 -18.07
CA ASP A 11 -7.98 8.92 -19.24
C ASP A 11 -6.94 9.46 -20.23
N THR A 12 -5.80 9.95 -19.74
CA THR A 12 -4.73 10.47 -20.58
C THR A 12 -3.96 9.35 -21.31
N TYR A 13 -3.70 8.23 -20.62
CA TYR A 13 -2.85 7.17 -21.16
C TYR A 13 -3.61 6.08 -21.91
N ILE A 14 -4.87 5.82 -21.56
CA ILE A 14 -5.68 4.75 -22.17
C ILE A 14 -6.76 5.40 -23.04
N ARG A 15 -6.54 5.38 -24.35
CA ARG A 15 -7.47 6.01 -25.31
C ARG A 15 -8.72 5.18 -25.57
N ASP A 16 -8.61 3.85 -25.46
CA ASP A 16 -9.73 2.93 -25.69
C ASP A 16 -10.74 3.00 -24.53
N PRO A 17 -11.99 3.43 -24.78
CA PRO A 17 -13.04 3.48 -23.76
C PRO A 17 -13.33 2.12 -23.11
N HIS A 18 -13.26 1.02 -23.86
CA HIS A 18 -13.55 -0.31 -23.32
C HIS A 18 -12.46 -0.78 -22.35
N GLN A 19 -11.19 -0.51 -22.68
CA GLN A 19 -10.08 -0.78 -21.76
C GLN A 19 -10.15 0.10 -20.52
N ARG A 20 -10.55 1.37 -20.66
CA ARG A 20 -10.77 2.25 -19.49
C ARG A 20 -11.85 1.72 -18.58
N GLU A 21 -13.01 1.35 -19.12
CA GLU A 21 -14.11 0.79 -18.33
C GLU A 21 -13.68 -0.47 -17.58
N TYR A 22 -12.93 -1.36 -18.24
CA TYR A 22 -12.37 -2.55 -17.61
C TYR A 22 -11.45 -2.20 -16.41
N LEU A 23 -10.58 -1.19 -16.55
CA LEU A 23 -9.65 -0.77 -15.50
C LEU A 23 -10.34 0.01 -14.37
N PHE A 24 -11.37 0.80 -14.66
CA PHE A 24 -12.16 1.46 -13.62
C PHE A 24 -12.93 0.46 -12.75
N ASN A 25 -13.31 -0.68 -13.33
CA ASN A 25 -13.96 -1.79 -12.61
C ASN A 25 -12.96 -2.81 -12.03
N ALA A 26 -11.70 -2.42 -11.78
CA ALA A 26 -10.64 -3.31 -11.31
C ALA A 26 -10.98 -4.16 -10.08
N ILE A 27 -11.82 -3.67 -9.16
CA ILE A 27 -12.27 -4.45 -7.99
C ILE A 27 -13.09 -5.68 -8.43
N GLU A 28 -13.82 -5.59 -9.53
CA GLU A 28 -14.62 -6.69 -10.07
C GLU A 28 -13.85 -7.51 -11.10
N THR A 29 -12.93 -6.88 -11.83
CA THR A 29 -12.22 -7.48 -12.97
C THR A 29 -10.84 -8.06 -12.62
N MET A 30 -10.21 -7.62 -11.53
CA MET A 30 -8.85 -8.01 -11.15
C MET A 30 -8.84 -8.68 -9.75
N PRO A 31 -8.69 -10.02 -9.66
CA PRO A 31 -8.76 -10.75 -8.39
C PRO A 31 -7.82 -10.23 -7.30
N ALA A 32 -6.62 -9.77 -7.68
CA ALA A 32 -5.65 -9.26 -6.71
C ALA A 32 -6.03 -7.89 -6.14
N VAL A 33 -6.67 -7.02 -6.93
CA VAL A 33 -7.25 -5.76 -6.45
C VAL A 33 -8.44 -6.06 -5.55
N LYS A 34 -9.27 -7.04 -5.93
CA LYS A 34 -10.38 -7.51 -5.11
C LYS A 34 -9.92 -7.97 -3.73
N ARG A 35 -8.85 -8.76 -3.62
CA ARG A 35 -8.34 -9.22 -2.31
C ARG A 35 -7.96 -8.07 -1.38
N LYS A 36 -7.27 -7.05 -1.91
CA LYS A 36 -6.95 -5.83 -1.15
C LYS A 36 -8.21 -5.11 -0.68
N ALA A 37 -9.17 -4.93 -1.58
CA ALA A 37 -10.44 -4.29 -1.28
C ALA A 37 -11.23 -5.07 -0.22
N ASP A 38 -11.36 -6.39 -0.37
CA ASP A 38 -12.04 -7.29 0.55
C ASP A 38 -11.39 -7.26 1.94
N TRP A 39 -10.05 -7.26 2.01
CA TRP A 39 -9.33 -7.11 3.27
C TRP A 39 -9.66 -5.78 3.96
N ALA A 40 -9.57 -4.65 3.24
CA ALA A 40 -9.87 -3.33 3.81
C ALA A 40 -11.35 -3.22 4.25
N LEU A 41 -12.27 -3.71 3.42
CA LEU A 41 -13.71 -3.74 3.71
C LEU A 41 -14.02 -4.62 4.92
N SER A 42 -13.28 -5.71 5.13
CA SER A 42 -13.47 -6.59 6.30
C SER A 42 -13.24 -5.82 7.61
N TRP A 43 -12.26 -4.91 7.66
CA TRP A 43 -11.98 -4.10 8.85
C TRP A 43 -12.96 -2.93 9.02
N ILE A 44 -13.40 -2.32 7.92
CA ILE A 44 -14.40 -1.23 7.96
C ILE A 44 -15.76 -1.77 8.40
N SER A 45 -16.19 -2.90 7.84
CA SER A 45 -17.54 -3.46 8.06
C SER A 45 -17.65 -4.39 9.27
N SER A 46 -16.51 -4.83 9.84
CA SER A 46 -16.51 -5.73 10.99
C SER A 46 -17.33 -5.17 12.14
N LYS A 47 -18.14 -6.02 12.79
CA LYS A 47 -18.86 -5.65 14.02
C LYS A 47 -18.07 -5.93 15.30
N SER A 48 -17.01 -6.73 15.20
CA SER A 48 -16.18 -7.16 16.33
C SER A 48 -14.86 -6.38 16.43
N ALA A 49 -14.37 -5.79 15.34
CA ALA A 49 -13.12 -5.05 15.34
C ALA A 49 -13.26 -3.75 16.15
N ASN A 50 -12.40 -3.60 17.16
CA ASN A 50 -12.36 -2.40 17.98
C ASN A 50 -11.65 -1.24 17.25
N PHE A 51 -11.72 -0.04 17.83
CA PHE A 51 -11.15 1.17 17.20
C PHE A 51 -9.63 1.07 17.00
N GLY A 52 -8.89 0.46 17.93
CA GLY A 52 -7.45 0.28 17.81
C GLY A 52 -7.06 -0.66 16.67
N GLU A 53 -7.79 -1.77 16.49
CA GLU A 53 -7.59 -2.68 15.35
C GLU A 53 -7.84 -1.97 14.02
N ARG A 54 -8.88 -1.13 13.95
CA ARG A 54 -9.19 -0.34 12.74
C ARG A 54 -8.12 0.71 12.44
N ILE A 55 -7.55 1.36 13.45
CA ILE A 55 -6.44 2.30 13.25
C ILE A 55 -5.22 1.58 12.66
N ILE A 56 -4.88 0.38 13.17
CA ILE A 56 -3.76 -0.41 12.63
C ILE A 56 -4.05 -0.82 11.19
N ALA A 57 -5.26 -1.31 10.92
CA ALA A 57 -5.67 -1.69 9.57
C ALA A 57 -5.63 -0.48 8.62
N PHE A 58 -6.09 0.69 9.07
CA PHE A 58 -6.01 1.93 8.30
C PHE A 58 -4.56 2.34 8.03
N ALA A 59 -3.69 2.31 9.03
CA ALA A 59 -2.26 2.59 8.85
C ALA A 59 -1.60 1.61 7.85
N ALA A 60 -2.03 0.35 7.82
CA ALA A 60 -1.57 -0.62 6.84
C ALA A 60 -2.11 -0.32 5.42
N VAL A 61 -3.34 0.17 5.28
CA VAL A 61 -3.86 0.62 3.98
C VAL A 61 -3.06 1.80 3.42
N GLU A 62 -2.78 2.80 4.25
CA GLU A 62 -2.08 4.02 3.80
C GLU A 62 -0.56 3.79 3.65
N GLY A 63 0.02 2.94 4.51
CA GLY A 63 1.46 2.78 4.64
C GLY A 63 2.06 1.53 3.99
N ILE A 64 1.30 0.43 3.86
CA ILE A 64 1.78 -0.84 3.30
C ILE A 64 1.12 -1.10 1.95
N PHE A 65 -0.22 -1.09 1.88
CA PHE A 65 -0.89 -1.14 0.60
C PHE A 65 -0.49 0.09 -0.22
N PHE A 66 -0.11 -0.13 -1.47
CA PHE A 66 0.46 0.87 -2.39
C PHE A 66 1.92 1.26 -2.17
N SER A 67 2.57 0.87 -1.07
CA SER A 67 3.99 1.18 -0.85
C SER A 67 4.86 0.71 -2.03
N GLY A 68 4.65 -0.52 -2.50
CA GLY A 68 5.40 -1.04 -3.62
C GLY A 68 4.96 -0.48 -4.98
N SER A 69 3.70 -0.05 -5.13
CA SER A 69 3.26 0.72 -6.30
C SER A 69 3.96 2.08 -6.39
N PHE A 70 4.07 2.81 -5.27
CA PHE A 70 4.80 4.08 -5.21
C PHE A 70 6.28 3.86 -5.55
N ALA A 71 6.92 2.85 -4.97
CA ALA A 71 8.31 2.49 -5.29
C ALA A 71 8.49 2.12 -6.77
N SER A 72 7.52 1.42 -7.36
CA SER A 72 7.52 1.06 -8.79
C SER A 72 7.43 2.29 -9.70
N ILE A 73 6.67 3.31 -9.32
CA ILE A 73 6.61 4.56 -10.09
C ILE A 73 7.88 5.39 -9.88
N PHE A 74 8.47 5.40 -8.68
CA PHE A 74 9.79 6.01 -8.46
C PHE A 74 10.90 5.33 -9.27
N TRP A 75 10.79 4.03 -9.51
CA TRP A 75 11.70 3.34 -10.42
C TRP A 75 11.64 3.90 -11.86
N LEU A 76 10.44 4.23 -12.36
CA LEU A 76 10.28 4.90 -13.65
C LEU A 76 10.91 6.31 -13.64
N LYS A 77 10.77 7.04 -12.54
CA LYS A 77 11.43 8.34 -12.36
C LYS A 77 12.94 8.25 -12.49
N LYS A 78 13.57 7.23 -11.89
CA LYS A 78 15.03 6.99 -11.98
C LYS A 78 15.51 6.79 -13.43
N ARG A 79 14.62 6.33 -14.31
CA ARG A 79 14.86 6.14 -15.75
C ARG A 79 14.47 7.36 -16.60
N GLY A 80 14.01 8.46 -15.98
CA GLY A 80 13.59 9.67 -16.67
C GLY A 80 12.28 9.54 -17.44
N LEU A 81 11.40 8.60 -17.04
CA LEU A 81 10.15 8.31 -17.74
C LEU A 81 8.94 8.94 -17.04
N MET A 82 7.94 9.32 -17.85
CA MET A 82 6.59 9.71 -17.40
C MET A 82 6.57 10.85 -16.34
N PRO A 83 7.13 12.04 -16.64
CA PRO A 83 7.32 13.10 -15.64
C PRO A 83 6.03 13.55 -14.94
N GLY A 84 4.90 13.57 -15.65
CA GLY A 84 3.60 13.90 -15.06
C GLY A 84 3.11 12.87 -14.04
N LEU A 85 3.27 11.58 -14.35
CA LEU A 85 2.94 10.47 -13.44
C LEU A 85 3.87 10.47 -12.23
N THR A 86 5.17 10.62 -12.43
CA THR A 86 6.13 10.57 -11.32
C THR A 86 5.98 11.76 -10.38
N PHE A 87 5.66 12.95 -10.92
CA PHE A 87 5.42 14.14 -10.12
C PHE A 87 4.14 14.01 -9.27
N SER A 88 3.03 13.55 -9.84
CA SER A 88 1.80 13.32 -9.07
C SER A 88 2.00 12.22 -8.02
N ASN A 89 2.74 11.16 -8.34
CA ASN A 89 3.11 10.09 -7.41
C ASN A 89 3.91 10.60 -6.20
N GLU A 90 4.84 11.55 -6.39
CA GLU A 90 5.57 12.19 -5.28
C GLU A 90 4.65 12.92 -4.32
N LEU A 91 3.66 13.65 -4.86
CA LEU A 91 2.70 14.37 -4.04
C LEU A 91 1.78 13.41 -3.28
N ILE A 92 1.24 12.40 -3.96
CA ILE A 92 0.32 11.43 -3.35
C ILE A 92 1.06 10.61 -2.29
N SER A 93 2.24 10.06 -2.60
CA SER A 93 3.00 9.25 -1.63
C SER A 93 3.43 10.04 -0.38
N ARG A 94 3.70 11.35 -0.52
CA ARG A 94 3.91 12.24 0.64
C ARG A 94 2.65 12.37 1.49
N ASP A 95 1.50 12.55 0.86
CA ASP A 95 0.22 12.70 1.55
C ASP A 95 -0.15 11.40 2.29
N GLU A 96 0.01 10.22 1.66
CA GLU A 96 -0.25 8.93 2.32
C GLU A 96 0.72 8.65 3.47
N GLY A 97 1.97 9.11 3.35
CA GLY A 97 2.92 9.09 4.46
C GLY A 97 2.39 9.87 5.67
N LEU A 98 1.84 11.07 5.45
CA LEU A 98 1.25 11.89 6.51
C LEU A 98 -0.01 11.25 7.11
N HIS A 99 -0.86 10.61 6.29
CA HIS A 99 -2.03 9.89 6.79
C HIS A 99 -1.64 8.69 7.67
N CYS A 100 -0.61 7.95 7.27
CA CYS A 100 -0.04 6.86 8.06
C CYS A 100 0.52 7.37 9.40
N ASP A 101 1.32 8.44 9.37
CA ASP A 101 1.87 9.08 10.58
C ASP A 101 0.74 9.54 11.52
N PHE A 102 -0.34 10.07 10.97
CA PHE A 102 -1.52 10.46 11.75
C PHE A 102 -2.22 9.26 12.40
N ALA A 103 -2.35 8.13 11.68
CA ALA A 103 -2.90 6.90 12.24
C ALA A 103 -2.03 6.37 13.40
N VAL A 104 -0.71 6.41 13.25
CA VAL A 104 0.25 6.09 14.33
C VAL A 104 0.06 7.02 15.52
N LEU A 105 -0.06 8.34 15.30
CA LEU A 105 -0.28 9.31 16.37
C LEU A 105 -1.58 9.04 17.14
N MET A 106 -2.66 8.73 16.42
CA MET A 106 -3.94 8.35 17.02
C MET A 106 -3.81 7.07 17.85
N PHE A 107 -3.08 6.07 17.32
CA PHE A 107 -2.79 4.82 18.04
C PHE A 107 -2.03 5.07 19.36
N GLN A 108 -1.05 5.98 19.35
CA GLN A 108 -0.28 6.35 20.54
C GLN A 108 -1.16 6.96 21.65
N HIS A 109 -2.27 7.60 21.30
CA HIS A 109 -3.21 8.17 22.28
C HIS A 109 -4.30 7.19 22.74
N LEU A 110 -4.33 5.95 22.21
CA LEU A 110 -5.24 4.92 22.70
C LEU A 110 -4.84 4.43 24.08
N VAL A 111 -5.81 4.46 25.00
CA VAL A 111 -5.69 3.87 26.34
C VAL A 111 -5.74 2.34 26.26
N GLN A 112 -6.75 1.80 25.57
CA GLN A 112 -6.91 0.35 25.39
C GLN A 112 -6.35 -0.05 24.03
N ARG A 113 -5.08 -0.48 24.02
CA ARG A 113 -4.40 -0.89 22.79
C ARG A 113 -4.62 -2.38 22.53
N PRO A 114 -4.77 -2.80 21.26
CA PRO A 114 -4.67 -4.19 20.86
C PRO A 114 -3.36 -4.83 21.33
N ARG A 115 -3.38 -6.13 21.58
CA ARG A 115 -2.19 -6.89 21.98
C ARG A 115 -1.15 -6.89 20.85
N ARG A 116 0.12 -6.98 21.22
CA ARG A 116 1.27 -7.03 20.30
C ARG A 116 1.04 -8.04 19.17
N GLU A 117 0.58 -9.23 19.51
CA GLU A 117 0.38 -10.33 18.56
C GLU A 117 -0.69 -9.98 17.52
N ARG A 118 -1.75 -9.28 17.94
CA ARG A 118 -2.83 -8.84 17.06
C ARG A 118 -2.37 -7.75 16.09
N ILE A 119 -1.52 -6.83 16.54
CA ILE A 119 -0.92 -5.82 15.66
C ILE A 119 -0.08 -6.51 14.59
N ILE A 120 0.78 -7.44 15.00
CA ILE A 120 1.64 -8.21 14.08
C ILE A 120 0.80 -8.97 13.06
N GLU A 121 -0.27 -9.64 13.48
CA GLU A 121 -1.17 -10.38 12.59
C GLU A 121 -1.73 -9.49 11.48
N ILE A 122 -2.33 -8.34 11.83
CA ILE A 122 -2.90 -7.39 10.87
C ILE A 122 -1.85 -6.92 9.87
N ILE A 123 -0.66 -6.57 10.35
CA ILE A 123 0.44 -6.10 9.49
C ILE A 123 0.97 -7.22 8.58
N ARG A 124 1.12 -8.45 9.10
CA ARG A 124 1.59 -9.59 8.29
C ARG A 124 0.63 -9.93 7.17
N ASP A 125 -0.68 -9.89 7.44
CA ASP A 125 -1.69 -10.12 6.41
C ASP A 125 -1.60 -9.07 5.29
N ALA A 126 -1.45 -7.79 5.65
CA ALA A 126 -1.27 -6.72 4.67
C ALA A 126 0.02 -6.90 3.85
N VAL A 127 1.14 -7.28 4.49
CA VAL A 127 2.41 -7.54 3.79
C VAL A 127 2.26 -8.68 2.78
N ALA A 128 1.66 -9.80 3.19
CA ALA A 128 1.49 -10.95 2.31
C ALA A 128 0.66 -10.61 1.06
N ILE A 129 -0.43 -9.84 1.25
CA ILE A 129 -1.29 -9.39 0.14
C ILE A 129 -0.53 -8.41 -0.77
N GLU A 130 0.26 -7.48 -0.22
CA GLU A 130 1.04 -6.54 -1.04
C GLU A 130 2.16 -7.23 -1.82
N GLN A 131 2.83 -8.22 -1.21
CA GLN A 131 3.84 -9.05 -1.87
C GLN A 131 3.21 -9.81 -3.04
N GLU A 132 2.14 -10.58 -2.80
CA GLU A 132 1.43 -11.31 -3.87
C GLU A 132 1.01 -10.38 -5.02
N PHE A 133 0.53 -9.18 -4.69
CA PHE A 133 0.13 -8.20 -5.70
C PHE A 133 1.27 -7.80 -6.64
N LEU A 134 2.49 -7.64 -6.12
CA LEU A 134 3.65 -7.12 -6.87
C LEU A 134 4.63 -8.19 -7.36
N THR A 135 4.49 -9.43 -6.91
CA THR A 135 5.29 -10.56 -7.41
C THR A 135 4.53 -11.43 -8.38
N ASP A 136 3.22 -11.57 -8.19
CA ASP A 136 2.41 -12.58 -8.90
C ASP A 136 1.35 -11.92 -9.80
N ALA A 137 0.53 -11.03 -9.23
CA ALA A 137 -0.61 -10.47 -9.96
C ALA A 137 -0.24 -9.36 -10.94
N LEU A 138 0.59 -8.42 -10.50
CA LEU A 138 1.21 -7.38 -11.33
C LEU A 138 2.73 -7.38 -11.08
N PRO A 139 3.44 -8.40 -11.61
CA PRO A 139 4.85 -8.60 -11.32
C PRO A 139 5.69 -7.38 -11.70
N VAL A 140 6.48 -6.87 -10.76
CA VAL A 140 7.34 -5.68 -10.98
C VAL A 140 8.47 -5.93 -11.99
N ASN A 141 8.74 -7.20 -12.33
CA ASN A 141 9.65 -7.55 -13.41
C ASN A 141 9.20 -7.01 -14.78
N LEU A 142 7.90 -6.72 -14.97
CA LEU A 142 7.34 -6.13 -16.18
C LEU A 142 7.95 -4.75 -16.49
N ILE A 143 8.41 -4.04 -15.47
CA ILE A 143 9.07 -2.73 -15.58
C ILE A 143 10.59 -2.80 -15.31
N GLY A 144 11.14 -4.02 -15.22
CA GLY A 144 12.56 -4.27 -15.00
C GLY A 144 13.04 -4.17 -13.56
N MET A 145 12.15 -4.27 -12.57
CA MET A 145 12.52 -4.42 -11.16
C MET A 145 12.65 -5.89 -10.76
N ASN A 146 13.32 -6.16 -9.64
CA ASN A 146 13.45 -7.50 -9.08
C ASN A 146 12.33 -7.75 -8.04
N CYS A 147 11.58 -8.84 -8.20
CA CYS A 147 10.47 -9.21 -7.31
C CYS A 147 10.93 -9.47 -5.86
N ASP A 148 12.07 -10.13 -5.65
CA ASP A 148 12.61 -10.40 -4.32
C ASP A 148 12.98 -9.10 -3.59
N LEU A 149 13.58 -8.14 -4.31
CA LEU A 149 13.86 -6.81 -3.75
C LEU A 149 12.56 -6.04 -3.44
N MET A 150 11.51 -6.20 -4.25
CA MET A 150 10.22 -5.60 -3.92
C MET A 150 9.62 -6.21 -2.65
N SER A 151 9.66 -7.54 -2.50
CA SER A 151 9.21 -8.22 -1.28
C SER A 151 9.98 -7.74 -0.05
N GLN A 152 11.31 -7.62 -0.16
CA GLN A 152 12.16 -7.09 0.90
C GLN A 152 11.82 -5.62 1.24
N TYR A 153 11.49 -4.81 0.25
CA TYR A 153 11.08 -3.43 0.46
C TYR A 153 9.77 -3.32 1.23
N ILE A 154 8.76 -4.13 0.88
CA ILE A 154 7.47 -4.17 1.58
C ILE A 154 7.68 -4.57 3.05
N GLU A 155 8.54 -5.57 3.30
CA GLU A 155 8.91 -5.98 4.66
C GLU A 155 9.62 -4.87 5.42
N PHE A 156 10.52 -4.12 4.76
CA PHE A 156 11.20 -2.98 5.37
C PHE A 156 10.20 -1.87 5.77
N VAL A 157 9.23 -1.58 4.91
CA VAL A 157 8.16 -0.61 5.18
C VAL A 157 7.30 -1.07 6.35
N ALA A 158 6.92 -2.35 6.40
CA ALA A 158 6.15 -2.92 7.49
C ALA A 158 6.91 -2.89 8.82
N ASP A 159 8.20 -3.21 8.82
CA ASP A 159 9.07 -3.11 10.00
C ASP A 159 9.14 -1.67 10.53
N ARG A 160 9.20 -0.67 9.65
CA ARG A 160 9.16 0.74 10.05
C ARG A 160 7.84 1.07 10.76
N LEU A 161 6.71 0.69 10.18
CA LEU A 161 5.39 0.90 10.78
C LEU A 161 5.25 0.16 12.12
N LEU A 162 5.73 -1.08 12.23
CA LEU A 162 5.69 -1.84 13.48
C LEU A 162 6.55 -1.20 14.59
N VAL A 163 7.68 -0.58 14.25
CA VAL A 163 8.48 0.18 15.21
C VAL A 163 7.70 1.41 15.70
N GLU A 164 7.07 2.15 14.80
CA GLU A 164 6.25 3.33 15.11
C GLU A 164 5.02 2.99 15.98
N LEU A 165 4.44 1.81 15.78
CA LEU A 165 3.37 1.25 16.61
C LEU A 165 3.86 0.65 17.95
N GLY A 166 5.17 0.69 18.22
CA GLY A 166 5.76 0.22 19.49
C GLY A 166 5.91 -1.31 19.61
N VAL A 167 5.81 -2.05 18.51
CA VAL A 167 5.97 -3.51 18.46
C VAL A 167 7.43 -3.90 18.20
N GLY A 168 8.16 -3.09 17.44
CA GLY A 168 9.50 -3.42 16.96
C GLY A 168 9.47 -4.33 15.73
N LYS A 169 10.66 -4.60 15.16
CA LYS A 169 10.82 -5.30 13.89
C LYS A 169 10.49 -6.79 13.97
N ILE A 170 9.92 -7.34 12.90
CA ILE A 170 9.67 -8.78 12.75
C ILE A 170 10.40 -9.38 11.54
N TYR A 171 10.61 -8.60 10.47
CA TYR A 171 11.29 -9.08 9.26
C TYR A 171 12.81 -8.83 9.31
N ASN A 172 13.23 -7.77 10.00
CA ASN A 172 14.62 -7.32 10.13
C ASN A 172 15.31 -7.06 8.78
N THR A 173 14.55 -6.61 7.79
CA THR A 173 15.07 -6.30 6.46
C THR A 173 15.59 -4.87 6.35
N LYS A 174 16.54 -4.68 5.44
CA LYS A 174 17.06 -3.37 5.06
C LYS A 174 16.33 -2.86 3.82
N ASN A 175 16.24 -1.54 3.65
CA ASN A 175 15.72 -0.95 2.42
C ASN A 175 16.61 -1.36 1.22
N PRO A 176 16.07 -2.07 0.21
CA PRO A 176 16.83 -2.51 -0.95
C PRO A 176 16.97 -1.44 -2.05
N PHE A 177 16.23 -0.33 -1.96
CA PHE A 177 16.18 0.71 -2.99
C PHE A 177 16.92 1.99 -2.54
N ASN A 178 17.67 2.57 -3.48
CA ASN A 178 18.49 3.77 -3.31
C ASN A 178 18.10 4.94 -4.23
#